data_AF-A0A8T5JB39-F1
#
_entry.id   AF-A0A8T5JB39-F1
#
_cell.length_a   1.000
_cell.length_b   1.000
_cell.length_c   1.000
_cell.angle_alpha   90.00
_cell.angle_beta   90.00
_cell.angle_gamma   90.00
#
_symmetry.space_group_name_H-M   'P 1'
#
loop_
_entity.id
_entity.type
_entity.pdbx_description
1 polymer ?
#
loop_
_entity_poly.entity_id
_entity_poly.type
_entity_poly.pdbx_seq_one_letter_code
_entity_poly.pdbx_strand_id
1 'polypeptide(L)'
;MHDSIRELTRLKLRSKIYSFFLGIGVICITFAIIIGLGKTDPLDYGNHYFLMVGGFVSTIVGMLLYQNEEQFAQRYDMTHLLDIDDQETRFEAYLEHLSEWIATDMDQNNPTRERGADPSGPDWGKTDFKLGHEPTIRDGQLEGKKYTGMEGELTSGEKMVAEANTEYADMAQKRWEVAEANDSDLIEYGVEKLGDLVRTDYFDKNAEDGAFTKAANIGEDPQ
;
A
#
# COMPACT_ATOMS: atom_id res chain seq x y z
N MET A 1 7.55 6.49 4.16
CA MET A 1 7.85 6.31 5.61
C MET A 1 8.30 4.90 5.98
N HIS A 2 7.86 3.81 5.34
CA HIS A 2 8.49 2.49 5.53
C HIS A 2 10.02 2.47 5.22
N ASP A 3 10.48 3.47 4.47
CA ASP A 3 11.90 3.69 4.21
C ASP A 3 12.73 3.99 5.45
N SER A 4 12.21 4.65 6.49
CA SER A 4 12.99 4.95 7.71
C SER A 4 13.31 3.69 8.51
N ILE A 5 12.32 2.80 8.70
CA ILE A 5 12.51 1.48 9.32
C ILE A 5 13.47 0.63 8.47
N ARG A 6 13.34 0.68 7.14
CA ARG A 6 14.25 -0.03 6.22
C ARG A 6 15.68 0.51 6.26
N GLU A 7 15.86 1.81 6.42
CA GLU A 7 17.17 2.44 6.60
C GLU A 7 17.78 2.05 7.96
N LEU A 8 16.99 2.09 9.03
CA LEU A 8 17.42 1.69 10.37
C LEU A 8 17.89 0.22 10.38
N THR A 9 17.09 -0.70 9.83
CA THR A 9 17.47 -2.12 9.73
C THR A 9 18.73 -2.36 8.89
N ARG A 10 18.92 -1.61 7.79
CA ARG A 10 20.17 -1.64 7.01
C ARG A 10 21.37 -1.13 7.82
N LEU A 11 21.18 -0.09 8.63
CA LEU A 11 22.23 0.47 9.48
C LEU A 11 22.70 -0.54 10.54
N LYS A 12 21.78 -1.23 11.23
CA LYS A 12 22.12 -2.31 12.19
C LYS A 12 22.82 -3.49 11.53
N LEU A 13 22.37 -3.88 10.33
CA LEU A 13 23.03 -4.95 9.60
C LEU A 13 24.45 -4.55 9.19
N ARG A 14 24.63 -3.35 8.64
CA ARG A 14 25.92 -2.83 8.19
C ARG A 14 26.89 -2.58 9.34
N SER A 15 26.44 -2.07 10.48
CA SER A 15 27.29 -1.85 11.65
C SER A 15 27.90 -3.16 12.17
N LYS A 16 27.11 -4.24 12.18
CA LYS A 16 27.57 -5.58 12.57
C LYS A 16 28.54 -6.20 11.56
N ILE A 17 28.28 -6.01 10.27
CA ILE A 17 29.11 -6.57 9.20
C ILE A 17 30.44 -5.80 9.06
N TYR A 18 30.41 -4.48 9.21
CA TYR A 18 31.58 -3.61 9.11
C TYR A 18 32.70 -4.02 10.06
N SER A 19 32.39 -4.19 11.35
CA SER A 19 33.37 -4.53 12.39
C SER A 19 34.07 -5.87 12.10
N PHE A 20 33.34 -6.83 11.54
CA PHE A 20 33.86 -8.12 11.13
C PHE A 20 34.87 -8.01 9.97
N PHE A 21 34.51 -7.31 8.89
CA PHE A 21 35.40 -7.14 7.73
C PHE A 21 36.64 -6.29 8.04
N LEU A 22 36.51 -5.27 8.88
CA LEU A 22 37.64 -4.47 9.31
C LEU A 22 38.59 -5.27 10.20
N GLY A 23 38.05 -6.00 11.20
CA GLY A 23 38.83 -6.85 12.09
C GLY A 23 39.60 -7.93 11.35
N ILE A 24 38.93 -8.68 10.46
CA ILE A 24 39.57 -9.70 9.63
C ILE A 24 40.62 -9.08 8.70
N GLY A 25 40.31 -7.93 8.09
CA GLY A 25 41.24 -7.24 7.21
C GLY A 25 42.56 -6.89 7.91
N VAL A 26 42.49 -6.30 9.10
CA VAL A 26 43.67 -5.96 9.91
C VAL A 26 44.44 -7.21 10.33
N ILE A 27 43.75 -8.26 10.77
CA ILE A 27 44.39 -9.54 11.14
C ILE A 27 45.11 -10.17 9.93
N CYS A 28 44.47 -10.21 8.76
CA CYS A 28 45.08 -10.75 7.55
C CYS A 28 46.32 -9.95 7.11
N ILE A 29 46.27 -8.62 7.18
CA ILE A 29 47.41 -7.76 6.84
C ILE A 29 48.57 -8.01 7.80
N THR A 30 48.32 -8.02 9.11
CA THR A 30 49.37 -8.28 10.12
C THR A 30 50.00 -9.65 9.95
N PHE A 31 49.20 -10.69 9.73
CA PHE A 31 49.70 -12.05 9.50
C PHE A 31 50.49 -12.16 8.19
N ALA A 32 50.06 -11.44 7.15
CA ALA A 32 50.77 -11.39 5.87
C ALA A 32 52.16 -10.76 6.01
N ILE A 33 52.28 -9.69 6.80
CA ILE A 33 53.56 -9.03 7.10
C ILE A 33 54.48 -9.98 7.87
N ILE A 34 53.98 -10.68 8.89
CA ILE A 34 54.78 -11.61 9.69
C ILE A 34 55.35 -12.74 8.82
N ILE A 35 54.52 -13.34 7.96
CA ILE A 35 54.98 -14.39 7.04
C ILE A 35 55.95 -13.82 5.99
N GLY A 36 55.68 -12.62 5.48
CA GLY A 36 56.52 -11.93 4.50
C GLY A 36 57.92 -11.61 5.03
N LEU A 37 58.07 -11.26 6.31
CA LEU A 37 59.37 -11.02 6.95
C LEU A 37 60.25 -12.28 7.04
N GLY A 38 59.65 -13.47 6.97
CA GLY A 38 60.39 -14.74 6.97
C GLY A 38 60.93 -15.15 5.60
N LYS A 39 60.64 -14.40 4.53
CA LYS A 39 61.12 -14.68 3.17
C LYS A 39 62.33 -13.83 2.80
N THR A 40 63.15 -14.36 1.89
CA THR A 40 64.30 -13.64 1.31
C THR A 40 63.85 -12.42 0.52
N ASP A 41 62.73 -12.54 -0.21
CA ASP A 41 62.06 -11.44 -0.90
C ASP A 41 60.60 -11.34 -0.45
N PRO A 42 60.21 -10.27 0.26
CA PRO A 42 58.85 -10.10 0.78
C PRO A 42 57.81 -9.81 -0.32
N LEU A 43 58.25 -9.40 -1.52
CA LEU A 43 57.38 -9.09 -2.66
C LEU A 43 57.22 -10.24 -3.65
N ASP A 44 57.82 -11.40 -3.38
CA ASP A 44 57.67 -12.57 -4.23
C ASP A 44 56.20 -13.05 -4.27
N TYR A 45 55.76 -13.55 -5.44
CA TYR A 45 54.39 -14.01 -5.65
C TYR A 45 54.16 -15.34 -4.91
N GLY A 46 53.67 -15.25 -3.67
CA GLY A 46 53.31 -16.41 -2.85
C GLY A 46 52.09 -16.17 -1.96
N ASN A 47 51.79 -17.14 -1.10
CA ASN A 47 50.59 -17.10 -0.25
C ASN A 47 50.51 -15.85 0.64
N HIS A 48 51.64 -15.32 1.10
CA HIS A 48 51.71 -14.11 1.92
C HIS A 48 51.27 -12.86 1.14
N TYR A 49 51.59 -12.79 -0.16
CA TYR A 49 51.15 -11.71 -1.04
C TYR A 49 49.62 -11.75 -1.26
N PHE A 50 49.05 -12.94 -1.54
CA PHE A 50 47.60 -13.08 -1.67
C PHE A 50 46.85 -12.75 -0.37
N LEU A 51 47.38 -13.16 0.79
CA LEU A 51 46.82 -12.81 2.09
C LEU A 51 46.83 -11.30 2.34
N MET A 52 47.91 -10.62 1.94
CA MET A 52 48.05 -9.17 2.04
C MET A 52 47.00 -8.46 1.17
N VAL A 53 46.88 -8.85 -0.10
CA VAL A 53 45.88 -8.28 -1.03
C VAL A 53 44.45 -8.54 -0.53
N GLY A 54 44.15 -9.76 -0.07
CA GLY A 54 42.85 -10.09 0.51
C GLY A 54 42.53 -9.26 1.76
N GLY A 55 43.52 -9.04 2.62
CA GLY A 55 43.40 -8.17 3.78
C GLY A 55 43.07 -6.72 3.39
N PHE A 56 43.79 -6.15 2.41
CA PHE A 56 43.49 -4.82 1.88
C PHE A 56 42.06 -4.73 1.30
N VAL A 57 41.66 -5.70 0.48
CA VAL A 57 40.30 -5.74 -0.07
C VAL A 57 39.26 -5.79 1.04
N SER A 58 39.47 -6.64 2.07
CA SER A 58 38.58 -6.71 3.23
C SER A 58 38.48 -5.39 3.98
N THR A 59 39.61 -4.68 4.18
CA THR A 59 39.59 -3.35 4.82
C THR A 59 38.86 -2.30 3.99
N ILE A 60 39.02 -2.31 2.66
CA ILE A 60 38.31 -1.40 1.74
C ILE A 60 36.81 -1.69 1.77
N VAL A 61 36.41 -2.96 1.73
CA VAL A 61 35.01 -3.38 1.85
C VAL A 61 34.44 -2.93 3.20
N GLY A 62 35.21 -3.06 4.29
CA GLY A 62 34.87 -2.49 5.58
C GLY A 62 34.59 -0.98 5.47
N MET A 63 35.54 -0.19 4.98
CA MET A 63 35.35 1.26 4.82
C MET A 63 34.11 1.64 3.99
N LEU A 64 33.77 0.88 2.95
CA LEU A 64 32.57 1.12 2.15
C LEU A 64 31.25 0.78 2.87
N LEU A 65 31.30 -0.17 3.81
CA LEU A 65 30.16 -0.58 4.62
C LEU A 65 29.98 0.29 5.86
N TYR A 66 31.00 1.07 6.24
CA TYR A 66 30.91 2.04 7.32
C TYR A 66 29.81 3.06 7.04
N GLN A 67 28.89 3.21 7.98
CA GLN A 67 27.86 4.23 7.95
C GLN A 67 27.90 5.02 9.26
N ASN A 68 27.77 6.33 9.15
CA ASN A 68 27.75 7.20 10.31
C ASN A 68 26.35 7.21 10.93
N GLU A 69 26.22 6.65 12.13
CA GLU A 69 24.99 6.62 12.92
C GLU A 69 24.50 8.03 13.29
N GLU A 70 25.43 8.97 13.51
CA GLU A 70 25.07 10.36 13.82
C GLU A 70 24.32 11.03 12.67
N GLN A 71 24.68 10.74 11.42
CA GLN A 71 23.98 11.28 10.25
C GLN A 71 22.56 10.74 10.15
N PHE A 72 22.36 9.48 10.52
CA PHE A 72 21.02 8.88 10.59
C PHE A 72 20.20 9.58 11.68
N ALA A 73 20.76 9.72 12.89
CA ALA A 73 20.08 10.38 14.00
C ALA A 73 19.73 11.85 13.68
N GLN A 74 20.64 12.60 13.05
CA GLN A 74 20.38 13.98 12.62
C GLN A 74 19.27 14.08 11.56
N ARG A 75 19.25 13.14 10.60
CA ARG A 75 18.25 13.14 9.52
C ARG A 75 16.82 12.98 10.03
N TYR A 76 16.64 12.26 11.14
CA TYR A 76 15.34 11.98 11.74
C TYR A 76 15.10 12.73 13.06
N ASP A 77 15.96 13.69 13.42
CA ASP A 77 15.91 14.47 14.68
C ASP A 77 15.94 13.62 15.96
N MET A 78 16.74 12.55 15.94
CA MET A 78 16.86 11.56 17.02
C MET A 78 18.23 11.63 17.73
N THR A 79 18.93 12.76 17.64
CA THR A 79 20.28 12.90 18.20
C THR A 79 20.32 12.73 19.71
N HIS A 80 19.22 13.00 20.41
CA HIS A 80 19.09 12.80 21.85
C HIS A 80 19.25 11.33 22.29
N LEU A 81 19.04 10.36 21.38
CA LEU A 81 19.21 8.94 21.67
C LEU A 81 20.67 8.48 21.54
N LEU A 82 21.57 9.32 21.00
CA LEU A 82 23.00 8.98 20.88
C LEU A 82 23.70 8.86 22.24
N ASP A 83 23.12 9.44 23.30
CA ASP A 83 23.65 9.38 24.66
C ASP A 83 23.50 8.00 25.32
N ILE A 84 22.75 7.08 24.70
CA ILE A 84 22.61 5.69 25.18
C ILE A 84 23.87 4.90 24.81
N ASP A 85 24.64 4.47 25.81
CA ASP A 85 25.91 3.74 25.61
C ASP A 85 25.72 2.40 24.90
N ASP A 86 24.66 1.66 25.25
CA ASP A 86 24.41 0.34 24.69
C ASP A 86 23.74 0.42 23.31
N GLN A 87 24.36 -0.22 22.32
CA GLN A 87 23.92 -0.13 20.93
C GLN A 87 22.59 -0.85 20.67
N GLU A 88 22.31 -1.93 21.41
CA GLU A 88 21.08 -2.70 21.22
C GLU A 88 19.87 -1.93 21.75
N THR A 89 19.95 -1.43 22.98
CA THR A 89 18.93 -0.55 23.57
C THR A 89 18.73 0.73 22.78
N ARG A 90 19.80 1.37 22.29
CA ARG A 90 19.69 2.54 21.41
C ARG A 90 18.92 2.24 20.12
N PHE A 91 19.15 1.08 19.52
CA PHE A 91 18.44 0.66 18.33
C PHE A 91 16.95 0.41 18.57
N GLU A 92 16.60 -0.18 19.72
CA GLU A 92 15.22 -0.36 20.13
C GLU A 92 14.51 0.98 20.33
N ALA A 93 15.17 1.94 20.99
CA ALA A 93 14.65 3.30 21.14
C ALA A 93 14.43 4.00 19.79
N TYR A 94 15.33 3.81 18.82
CA TYR A 94 15.10 4.32 17.46
C TYR A 94 13.87 3.70 16.80
N LEU A 95 13.67 2.40 16.95
CA LEU A 95 12.53 1.70 16.38
C LEU A 95 11.21 2.18 17.00
N GLU A 96 11.19 2.31 18.33
CA GLU A 96 10.02 2.80 19.08
C GLU A 96 9.62 4.20 18.62
N HIS A 97 10.55 5.15 18.61
CA HIS A 97 10.28 6.53 18.20
C HIS A 97 9.81 6.62 16.73
N LEU A 98 10.41 5.85 15.82
CA LEU A 98 9.93 5.78 14.43
C LEU A 98 8.53 5.17 14.35
N SER A 99 8.22 4.17 15.16
CA SER A 99 6.91 3.54 15.19
C SER A 99 5.82 4.47 15.72
N GLU A 100 6.11 5.25 16.76
CA GLU A 100 5.21 6.25 17.32
C GLU A 100 4.95 7.37 16.32
N TRP A 101 5.99 7.84 15.63
CA TRP A 101 5.86 8.85 14.60
C TRP A 101 4.98 8.38 13.43
N ILE A 102 5.18 7.13 12.99
CA ILE A 102 4.33 6.51 11.95
C ILE A 102 2.89 6.36 12.44
N ALA A 103 2.68 5.95 13.70
CA ALA A 103 1.34 5.78 14.25
C ALA A 103 0.58 7.10 14.37
N THR A 104 1.28 8.18 14.77
CA THR A 104 0.68 9.51 14.92
C THR A 104 0.34 10.12 13.56
N ASP A 105 1.23 10.00 12.57
CA ASP A 105 0.94 10.45 11.20
C ASP A 105 -0.26 9.69 10.59
N MET A 106 -0.38 8.39 10.88
CA MET A 106 -1.52 7.57 10.46
C MET A 106 -2.83 7.97 11.17
N ASP A 107 -2.79 8.46 12.41
CA ASP A 107 -3.97 8.97 13.12
C ASP A 107 -4.40 10.36 12.59
N GLN A 108 -3.44 11.21 12.23
CA GLN A 108 -3.70 12.55 11.69
C GLN A 108 -4.26 12.49 10.26
N ASN A 109 -3.67 11.69 9.37
CA ASN A 109 -4.07 11.62 7.96
C ASN A 109 -5.21 10.62 7.69
N ASN A 110 -5.98 10.20 8.70
CA ASN A 110 -7.04 9.22 8.53
C ASN A 110 -8.33 9.89 8.01
N PRO A 111 -8.71 9.69 6.73
CA PRO A 111 -9.88 10.36 6.14
C PRO A 111 -11.19 9.97 6.81
N THR A 112 -11.22 8.84 7.54
CA THR A 112 -12.38 8.41 8.32
C THR A 112 -12.56 9.15 9.65
N ARG A 113 -11.50 9.77 10.21
CA ARG A 113 -11.55 10.53 11.48
C ARG A 113 -11.67 12.04 11.28
N GLU A 114 -11.10 12.59 10.20
CA GLU A 114 -11.24 14.02 9.87
C GLU A 114 -12.68 14.44 9.56
N ARG A 115 -13.56 13.50 9.21
CA ARG A 115 -14.98 13.76 8.94
C ARG A 115 -15.74 14.32 10.15
N GLY A 116 -15.25 14.08 11.37
CA GLY A 116 -15.83 14.61 12.61
C GLY A 116 -15.29 15.99 13.03
N ALA A 117 -14.24 16.48 12.36
CA ALA A 117 -13.60 17.75 12.68
C ALA A 117 -14.03 18.92 11.77
N ASP A 118 -14.86 18.66 10.76
CA ASP A 118 -15.51 19.73 9.99
C ASP A 118 -16.40 20.55 10.93
N PRO A 119 -16.14 21.86 11.13
CA PRO A 119 -17.00 22.71 11.94
C PRO A 119 -18.45 22.78 11.43
N SER A 120 -18.69 22.39 10.18
CA SER A 120 -20.02 22.28 9.57
C SER A 120 -20.71 20.93 9.88
N GLY A 121 -19.95 19.92 10.29
CA GLY A 121 -20.43 18.56 10.52
C GLY A 121 -21.03 17.89 9.28
N PRO A 122 -21.46 16.62 9.36
CA PRO A 122 -22.27 16.03 8.31
C PRO A 122 -23.59 16.80 8.18
N ASP A 123 -23.97 17.18 6.96
CA ASP A 123 -25.31 17.72 6.69
C ASP A 123 -26.33 16.59 6.90
N TRP A 124 -27.00 16.61 8.06
CA TRP A 124 -28.06 15.67 8.41
C TRP A 124 -29.31 15.81 7.52
N GLY A 125 -29.28 16.75 6.58
CA GLY A 125 -30.42 17.12 5.76
C GLY A 125 -31.46 17.88 6.57
N LYS A 126 -32.37 18.56 5.88
CA LYS A 126 -33.51 19.20 6.55
C LYS A 126 -34.50 18.13 7.01
N THR A 127 -34.57 17.88 8.31
CA THR A 127 -35.58 17.02 8.97
C THR A 127 -36.85 17.79 9.38
N ASP A 128 -36.86 19.11 9.20
CA ASP A 128 -38.00 20.00 9.51
C ASP A 128 -39.15 19.83 8.49
N PHE A 129 -39.80 18.68 8.50
CA PHE A 129 -41.13 18.55 7.93
C PHE A 129 -42.15 18.89 9.01
N LYS A 130 -42.96 19.94 8.79
CA LYS A 130 -44.10 20.20 9.66
C LYS A 130 -45.07 19.03 9.56
N LEU A 131 -45.44 18.45 10.70
CA LEU A 131 -46.38 17.34 10.79
C LEU A 131 -47.68 17.71 10.05
N GLY A 132 -48.03 16.95 9.00
CA GLY A 132 -49.22 17.20 8.17
C GLY A 132 -48.96 17.78 6.77
N HIS A 133 -47.71 18.01 6.38
CA HIS A 133 -47.35 18.31 4.99
C HIS A 133 -46.61 17.14 4.35
N GLU A 134 -47.07 16.71 3.18
CA GLU A 134 -46.33 15.75 2.35
C GLU A 134 -44.99 16.41 1.92
N PRO A 135 -43.86 15.70 2.10
CA PRO A 135 -42.58 16.22 1.65
C PRO A 135 -42.61 16.34 0.12
N THR A 136 -42.25 17.51 -0.40
CA THR A 136 -41.97 17.66 -1.83
C THR A 136 -40.83 16.74 -2.22
N ILE A 137 -41.12 15.79 -3.12
CA ILE A 137 -40.12 14.94 -3.75
C ILE A 137 -39.10 15.87 -4.43
N ARG A 138 -37.83 15.77 -4.03
CA ARG A 138 -36.75 16.47 -4.72
C ARG A 138 -36.26 15.59 -5.85
N ASP A 139 -36.48 16.04 -7.07
CA ASP A 139 -35.87 15.41 -8.23
C ASP A 139 -34.38 15.74 -8.26
N GLY A 140 -33.54 14.72 -8.01
CA GLY A 140 -32.09 14.84 -8.00
C GLY A 140 -31.53 15.33 -9.35
N GLN A 141 -32.21 15.07 -10.46
CA GLN A 141 -31.80 15.57 -11.78
C GLN A 141 -32.04 17.08 -11.92
N LEU A 142 -33.13 17.60 -11.35
CA LEU A 142 -33.44 19.03 -11.35
C LEU A 142 -32.50 19.82 -10.43
N GLU A 143 -32.22 19.30 -9.24
CA GLU A 143 -31.30 19.93 -8.29
C GLU A 143 -29.83 19.84 -8.76
N GLY A 144 -29.44 18.73 -9.40
CA GLY A 144 -28.09 18.55 -9.95
C GLY A 144 -27.71 19.58 -11.02
N LYS A 145 -28.68 20.05 -11.82
CA LYS A 145 -28.47 21.10 -12.83
C LYS A 145 -27.93 22.42 -12.26
N LYS A 146 -28.16 22.69 -10.97
CA LYS A 146 -27.66 23.91 -10.31
C LYS A 146 -26.14 23.93 -10.18
N TYR A 147 -25.50 22.77 -10.21
CA TYR A 147 -24.05 22.62 -10.05
C TYR A 147 -23.33 22.39 -11.38
N THR A 148 -24.06 22.33 -12.50
CA THR A 148 -23.46 22.15 -13.83
C THR A 148 -22.55 23.32 -14.16
N GLY A 149 -21.27 23.05 -14.43
CA GLY A 149 -20.27 24.07 -14.77
C GLY A 149 -19.66 24.81 -13.58
N MET A 150 -20.00 24.41 -12.34
CA MET A 150 -19.27 24.87 -11.14
C MET A 150 -17.98 24.08 -10.91
N GLU A 151 -17.86 22.90 -11.51
CA GLU A 151 -16.66 22.08 -11.48
C GLU A 151 -15.59 22.65 -12.43
N GLY A 152 -14.32 22.54 -12.03
CA GLY A 152 -13.18 22.93 -12.87
C GLY A 152 -12.94 21.93 -14.02
N GLU A 153 -11.99 22.24 -14.91
CA GLU A 153 -11.58 21.27 -15.92
C GLU A 153 -10.97 20.03 -15.27
N LEU A 154 -11.39 18.84 -15.72
CA LEU A 154 -10.80 17.57 -15.28
C LEU A 154 -9.29 17.55 -15.53
N THR A 155 -8.53 17.09 -14.53
CA THR A 155 -7.11 16.85 -14.67
C THR A 155 -6.83 15.72 -15.67
N SER A 156 -5.58 15.58 -16.13
CA SER A 156 -5.24 14.54 -17.11
C SER A 156 -5.52 13.12 -16.61
N GLY A 157 -5.35 12.86 -15.31
CA GLY A 157 -5.68 11.58 -14.70
C GLY A 157 -7.18 11.32 -14.63
N GLU A 158 -7.97 12.33 -14.24
CA GLU A 158 -9.43 12.22 -14.17
C GLU A 158 -10.05 12.06 -15.56
N LYS A 159 -9.50 12.71 -16.59
CA LYS A 159 -9.92 12.49 -18.00
C LYS A 159 -9.73 11.04 -18.42
N MET A 160 -8.60 10.42 -18.07
CA MET A 160 -8.33 9.01 -18.36
C MET A 160 -9.33 8.08 -17.65
N VAL A 161 -9.66 8.38 -16.39
CA VAL A 161 -10.67 7.61 -15.63
C VAL A 161 -12.06 7.78 -16.23
N ALA A 162 -12.43 9.01 -16.60
CA ALA A 162 -13.71 9.28 -17.24
C ALA A 162 -13.85 8.53 -18.57
N GLU A 163 -12.81 8.53 -19.40
CA GLU A 163 -12.77 7.76 -20.66
C GLU A 163 -12.90 6.26 -20.42
N ALA A 164 -12.12 5.71 -19.48
CA ALA A 164 -12.23 4.29 -19.11
C ALA A 164 -13.65 3.93 -18.62
N ASN A 165 -14.28 4.79 -17.79
CA ASN A 165 -15.64 4.58 -17.33
C ASN A 165 -16.64 4.56 -18.49
N THR A 166 -16.49 5.43 -19.48
CA THR A 166 -17.34 5.41 -20.67
C THR A 166 -17.17 4.14 -21.48
N GLU A 167 -15.94 3.67 -21.68
CA GLU A 167 -15.68 2.42 -22.39
C GLU A 167 -16.25 1.20 -21.64
N TYR A 168 -16.08 1.15 -20.32
CA TYR A 168 -16.65 0.08 -19.49
C TYR A 168 -18.17 0.10 -19.51
N ALA A 169 -18.80 1.28 -19.49
CA ALA A 169 -20.25 1.41 -19.60
C ALA A 169 -20.75 0.87 -20.94
N ASP A 170 -20.10 1.22 -22.05
CA ASP A 170 -20.45 0.72 -23.39
C ASP A 170 -20.27 -0.79 -23.51
N MET A 171 -19.18 -1.32 -22.96
CA MET A 171 -18.93 -2.76 -22.93
C MET A 171 -19.97 -3.50 -22.07
N ALA A 172 -20.32 -2.95 -20.91
CA ALA A 172 -21.32 -3.51 -20.02
C ALA A 172 -22.70 -3.51 -20.69
N GLN A 173 -23.07 -2.41 -21.35
CA GLN A 173 -24.33 -2.31 -22.10
C GLN A 173 -24.41 -3.35 -23.22
N LYS A 174 -23.34 -3.52 -24.02
CA LYS A 174 -23.29 -4.55 -25.06
C LYS A 174 -23.40 -5.97 -24.48
N ARG A 175 -22.71 -6.24 -23.38
CA ARG A 175 -22.77 -7.56 -22.72
C ARG A 175 -24.17 -7.82 -22.17
N TRP A 176 -24.82 -6.79 -21.62
CA TRP A 176 -26.19 -6.87 -21.16
C TRP A 176 -27.14 -7.21 -22.30
N GLU A 177 -27.09 -6.46 -23.40
CA GLU A 177 -27.94 -6.70 -24.58
C GLU A 177 -27.74 -8.09 -25.18
N VAL A 178 -26.49 -8.57 -25.23
CA VAL A 178 -26.18 -9.93 -25.69
C VAL A 178 -26.69 -10.98 -24.71
N ALA A 179 -26.57 -10.78 -23.40
CA ALA A 179 -27.07 -11.70 -22.40
C ALA A 179 -28.61 -11.77 -22.44
N GLU A 180 -29.26 -10.61 -22.53
CA GLU A 180 -30.72 -10.47 -22.62
C GLU A 180 -31.27 -11.13 -23.89
N ALA A 181 -30.63 -10.91 -25.05
CA ALA A 181 -31.06 -11.54 -26.30
C ALA A 181 -30.89 -13.07 -26.34
N ASN A 182 -29.97 -13.62 -25.53
CA ASN A 182 -29.71 -15.05 -25.46
C ASN A 182 -30.43 -15.75 -24.28
N ASP A 183 -31.25 -15.02 -23.52
CA ASP A 183 -31.99 -15.60 -22.41
C ASP A 183 -33.12 -16.51 -22.93
N SER A 184 -33.11 -17.78 -22.51
CA SER A 184 -34.13 -18.76 -22.89
C SER A 184 -35.53 -18.35 -22.47
N ASP A 185 -35.63 -17.67 -21.32
CA ASP A 185 -36.90 -17.34 -20.69
C ASP A 185 -37.61 -16.24 -21.48
N LEU A 186 -36.82 -15.30 -22.01
CA LEU A 186 -37.28 -14.25 -22.91
C LEU A 186 -37.73 -14.81 -24.27
N ILE A 187 -36.99 -15.78 -24.81
CA ILE A 187 -37.36 -16.44 -26.07
C ILE A 187 -38.64 -17.26 -25.92
N GLU A 188 -38.81 -18.00 -24.82
CA GLU A 188 -39.98 -18.83 -24.57
C GLU A 188 -41.26 -18.00 -24.46
N TYR A 189 -41.19 -16.84 -23.82
CA TYR A 189 -42.33 -15.94 -23.67
C TYR A 189 -42.49 -14.95 -24.84
N GLY A 190 -41.56 -14.96 -25.79
CA GLY A 190 -41.60 -14.11 -26.99
C GLY A 190 -41.40 -12.63 -26.69
N VAL A 191 -40.63 -12.30 -25.67
CA VAL A 191 -40.41 -10.94 -25.17
C VAL A 191 -38.97 -10.51 -25.43
N GLU A 192 -38.76 -9.27 -25.88
CA GLU A 192 -37.42 -8.76 -26.25
C GLU A 192 -36.63 -8.18 -25.07
N LYS A 193 -37.31 -7.79 -23.98
CA LYS A 193 -36.70 -7.13 -22.81
C LYS A 193 -37.12 -7.78 -21.49
N LEU A 194 -36.19 -7.86 -20.55
CA LEU A 194 -36.44 -8.39 -19.21
C LEU A 194 -37.53 -7.62 -18.46
N GLY A 195 -37.57 -6.30 -18.64
CA GLY A 195 -38.61 -5.46 -18.04
C GLY A 195 -40.02 -5.79 -18.51
N ASP A 196 -40.17 -6.29 -19.74
CA ASP A 196 -41.45 -6.73 -20.27
C ASP A 196 -41.79 -8.15 -19.77
N LEU A 197 -40.80 -9.01 -19.51
CA LEU A 197 -41.00 -10.31 -18.87
C LEU A 197 -41.59 -10.17 -17.46
N VAL A 198 -41.14 -9.16 -16.69
CA VAL A 198 -41.69 -8.84 -15.36
C VAL A 198 -43.18 -8.47 -15.42
N ARG A 199 -43.66 -7.96 -16.56
CA ARG A 199 -45.08 -7.63 -16.76
C ARG A 199 -45.93 -8.84 -17.15
N THR A 200 -45.30 -9.97 -17.47
CA THR A 200 -45.98 -11.24 -17.75
C THR A 200 -46.12 -12.08 -16.49
N ASP A 201 -46.95 -13.12 -16.54
CA ASP A 201 -47.11 -14.08 -15.44
C ASP A 201 -45.91 -15.05 -15.28
N TYR A 202 -44.75 -14.79 -15.92
CA TYR A 202 -43.58 -15.67 -15.88
C TYR A 202 -43.16 -15.98 -14.44
N PHE A 203 -42.95 -14.94 -13.64
CA PHE A 203 -42.48 -15.06 -12.26
C PHE A 203 -43.52 -15.70 -11.33
N ASP A 204 -44.81 -15.50 -11.60
CA ASP A 204 -45.88 -16.12 -10.80
C ASP A 204 -46.00 -17.63 -11.07
N LYS A 205 -45.73 -18.07 -12.31
CA LYS A 205 -45.84 -19.49 -12.72
C LYS A 205 -44.57 -20.29 -12.45
N ASN A 206 -43.41 -19.65 -12.52
CA ASN A 206 -42.10 -20.26 -12.27
C ASN A 206 -41.55 -19.95 -10.86
N ALA A 207 -42.41 -19.51 -9.93
CA ALA A 207 -42.05 -19.31 -8.54
C ALA A 207 -41.72 -20.65 -7.86
N GLU A 208 -40.43 -20.91 -7.62
CA GLU A 208 -39.98 -21.99 -6.74
C GLU A 208 -39.98 -21.51 -5.27
N ASP A 209 -40.74 -22.18 -4.40
CA ASP A 209 -40.68 -21.95 -2.96
C ASP A 209 -39.26 -22.26 -2.45
N GLY A 210 -38.61 -21.27 -1.84
CA GLY A 210 -37.24 -21.39 -1.32
C GLY A 210 -36.13 -21.13 -2.34
N ALA A 211 -36.43 -20.58 -3.52
CA ALA A 211 -35.43 -20.18 -4.52
C ALA A 211 -34.33 -19.26 -3.95
N PHE A 212 -34.71 -18.33 -3.08
CA PHE A 212 -33.77 -17.41 -2.44
C PHE A 212 -32.74 -18.14 -1.57
N THR A 213 -33.19 -19.11 -0.76
CA THR A 213 -32.30 -19.95 0.08
C THR A 213 -31.32 -20.77 -0.75
N LYS A 214 -31.76 -21.27 -1.92
CA LYS A 214 -30.93 -22.02 -2.86
C LYS A 214 -29.88 -21.13 -3.55
N ALA A 215 -30.25 -19.92 -3.94
CA ALA A 215 -29.34 -18.93 -4.53
C ALA A 215 -28.37 -18.32 -3.51
N ALA A 216 -28.77 -18.20 -2.24
CA ALA A 216 -27.90 -17.70 -1.18
C ALA A 216 -26.85 -18.74 -0.73
N ASN A 217 -27.17 -20.03 -0.82
CA ASN A 217 -26.32 -21.14 -0.38
C ASN A 217 -25.62 -21.87 -1.54
N ILE A 218 -25.22 -21.15 -2.60
CA ILE A 218 -24.45 -21.72 -3.72
C ILE A 218 -23.06 -22.11 -3.19
N GLY A 219 -22.94 -23.31 -2.64
CA GLY A 219 -21.73 -23.83 -1.99
C GLY A 219 -21.94 -25.07 -1.12
N GLU A 220 -23.17 -25.36 -0.69
CA GLU A 220 -23.51 -26.62 -0.02
C GLU A 220 -24.36 -27.49 -0.95
N ASP A 221 -23.70 -28.35 -1.72
CA ASP A 221 -24.37 -29.49 -2.35
C ASP A 221 -24.94 -30.40 -1.22
N PRO A 222 -26.24 -30.70 -1.22
CA PRO A 222 -26.79 -31.67 -0.29
C PRO A 222 -26.36 -33.08 -0.72
N GLN A 223 -25.62 -33.78 0.16
CA GLN A 223 -25.42 -35.23 0.08
C GLN A 223 -26.71 -36.01 0.31
#